data_AF-A0A6M2DQM5-F1
#
_entry.id   AF-A0A6M2DQM5-F1
#
_cell.length_a   1.000
_cell.length_b   1.000
_cell.length_c   1.000
_cell.angle_alpha   90.00
_cell.angle_beta   90.00
_cell.angle_gamma   90.00
#
_symmetry.space_group_name_H-M   'P 1'
#
loop_
_entity.id
_entity.type
_entity.pdbx_description
1 polymer ?
#
loop_
_entity_poly.entity_id
_entity_poly.type
_entity_poly.pdbx_seq_one_letter_code
_entity_poly.pdbx_strand_id
1 'polypeptide(L)' 'MRPKDPCKANACMIQKCLNENNYQESACTEVIELMRLCCVKWGTKSFVCNGIKTEKPEGTKAEGIKST' A
#
# COMPACT_ATOMS: atom_id res chain seq x y z
N MET A 1 5.36 3.74 -24.11
CA MET A 1 5.17 4.32 -22.77
C MET A 1 4.84 3.19 -21.80
N ARG A 2 5.48 3.12 -20.63
CA ARG A 2 5.16 2.08 -19.64
C ARG A 2 3.75 2.31 -19.07
N PRO A 3 2.92 1.27 -18.87
CA PRO A 3 1.62 1.43 -18.23
C PRO A 3 1.76 2.12 -16.87
N LYS A 4 0.83 3.01 -16.55
CA LYS A 4 0.79 3.64 -15.22
C LYS A 4 0.41 2.57 -14.19
N ASP A 5 1.13 2.54 -13.08
CA ASP A 5 0.79 1.69 -11.96
C ASP A 5 -0.55 2.15 -11.34
N PRO A 6 -1.56 1.27 -11.20
CA PRO A 6 -2.90 1.66 -10.79
C PRO A 6 -3.01 2.14 -9.34
N CYS A 7 -2.08 1.74 -8.45
CA CYS A 7 -2.11 2.15 -7.03
C CYS A 7 -1.08 3.22 -6.67
N LYS A 8 -0.25 3.66 -7.64
CA LYS A 8 0.77 4.69 -7.39
C LYS A 8 0.19 6.01 -6.89
N ALA A 9 -1.01 6.40 -7.33
CA ALA A 9 -1.67 7.61 -6.84
C ALA A 9 -1.95 7.53 -5.32
N ASN A 10 -2.44 6.39 -4.84
CA ASN A 10 -2.72 6.16 -3.43
C ASN A 10 -1.43 6.12 -2.60
N ALA A 11 -0.37 5.49 -3.11
CA ALA A 11 0.94 5.52 -2.48
C ALA A 11 1.47 6.96 -2.32
N CYS A 12 1.32 7.82 -3.34
CA CYS A 12 1.68 9.23 -3.24
C CYS A 12 0.82 9.98 -2.21
N MET A 13 -0.46 9.65 -2.08
CA MET A 13 -1.32 10.26 -1.06
C MET A 13 -0.89 9.88 0.36
N ILE A 14 -0.46 8.63 0.59
CA ILE A 14 0.11 8.23 1.89
C ILE A 14 1.33 9.07 2.22
N GLN A 15 2.28 9.19 1.26
CA GLN A 15 3.49 9.98 1.48
C GLN A 15 3.17 11.45 1.78
N LYS A 16 2.21 12.03 1.07
CA LYS A 16 1.75 13.40 1.34
C LYS A 16 1.17 13.52 2.76
N CYS A 17 0.24 12.62 3.13
CA CYS A 17 -0.39 12.64 4.44
C CYS A 17 0.64 12.50 5.56
N LEU A 18 1.62 11.60 5.42
CA LEU A 18 2.69 11.42 6.39
C LEU A 18 3.52 12.70 6.54
N ASN A 19 3.91 13.35 5.44
CA ASN A 19 4.65 14.62 5.51
C ASN A 19 3.85 15.71 6.24
N GLU A 20 2.54 15.79 6.01
CA GLU A 20 1.67 16.79 6.64
C GLU A 20 1.38 16.48 8.13
N ASN A 21 1.43 15.21 8.53
CA ASN A 21 1.09 14.76 9.88
C ASN A 21 2.30 14.30 10.70
N ASN A 22 3.50 14.79 10.39
CA ASN A 22 4.75 14.44 11.09
C ASN A 22 4.96 12.92 11.19
N TYR A 23 4.65 12.20 10.10
CA TYR A 23 4.76 10.76 9.96
C TYR A 23 3.90 9.94 10.93
N GLN A 24 2.85 10.54 11.51
CA GLN A 24 1.87 9.82 12.31
C GLN A 24 0.91 9.03 11.42
N GLU A 25 1.18 7.73 11.25
CA GLU A 25 0.35 6.83 10.44
C GLU A 25 -1.12 6.78 10.89
N SER A 26 -1.38 6.94 12.20
CA SER A 26 -2.73 6.98 12.76
C SER A 26 -3.60 8.10 12.18
N ALA A 27 -3.00 9.23 11.79
CA ALA A 27 -3.68 10.34 11.13
C ALA A 27 -3.99 10.05 9.64
N CYS A 28 -3.37 9.02 9.06
CA CYS A 28 -3.46 8.68 7.63
C CYS A 28 -4.25 7.39 7.37
N THR A 29 -4.96 6.88 8.36
CA THR A 29 -5.71 5.61 8.32
C THR A 29 -6.63 5.49 7.11
N GLU A 30 -7.34 6.57 6.74
CA GLU A 30 -8.23 6.59 5.57
C GLU A 30 -7.46 6.34 4.26
N VAL A 31 -6.34 7.03 4.07
CA VAL A 31 -5.54 6.91 2.84
C VAL A 31 -4.81 5.56 2.78
N ILE A 32 -4.39 5.05 3.94
CA ILE A 32 -3.83 3.70 4.07
C ILE A 32 -4.87 2.65 3.67
N GLU A 33 -6.12 2.79 4.09
CA GLU A 33 -7.16 1.84 3.70
C GLU A 33 -7.53 1.96 2.21
N LEU A 34 -7.52 3.17 1.64
CA LEU A 34 -7.63 3.35 0.18
C LEU A 34 -6.52 2.62 -0.59
N MET A 35 -5.29 2.66 -0.08
CA MET A 35 -4.18 1.89 -0.65
C MET A 35 -4.41 0.39 -0.52
N ARG A 36 -4.86 -0.09 0.65
CA ARG A 36 -5.18 -1.50 0.88
C ARG A 36 -6.26 -1.99 -0.09
N LEU A 37 -7.36 -1.26 -0.23
CA LEU A 37 -8.44 -1.57 -1.16
C LEU A 37 -7.96 -1.58 -2.61
N CYS A 38 -7.06 -0.65 -2.97
CA CYS A 38 -6.45 -0.67 -4.30
C CYS A 38 -5.65 -1.94 -4.53
N CYS A 39 -4.86 -2.37 -3.55
CA CYS A 39 -4.07 -3.59 -3.65
C CYS A 39 -4.93 -4.87 -3.62
N VAL A 40 -6.07 -4.87 -2.91
CA VAL A 40 -7.04 -5.97 -3.00
C VAL A 40 -7.55 -6.13 -4.45
N LYS A 41 -7.76 -5.02 -5.16
CA LYS A 41 -8.26 -5.03 -6.55
C LYS A 41 -7.17 -5.26 -7.60
N TRP A 42 -5.97 -4.71 -7.38
CA TRP A 42 -4.92 -4.58 -8.40
C TRP A 42 -3.56 -5.13 -7.98
N GLY A 43 -3.46 -5.87 -6.87
CA GLY A 43 -2.19 -6.31 -6.28
C GLY A 43 -1.26 -7.03 -7.26
N THR A 44 -1.80 -7.86 -8.15
CA THR A 44 -1.01 -8.57 -9.18
C THR A 44 -0.53 -7.68 -10.34
N LYS A 45 -1.06 -6.45 -10.44
CA LYS A 45 -0.81 -5.47 -11.53
C LYS A 45 -0.13 -4.20 -11.03
N SER A 46 0.17 -4.10 -9.75
CA SER A 46 0.73 -2.90 -9.11
C SER A 46 1.99 -3.27 -8.34
N PHE A 47 3.11 -2.67 -8.72
CA PHE A 47 4.39 -2.89 -8.05
C PHE A 47 4.39 -2.28 -6.64
N VAL A 48 3.66 -1.17 -6.43
CA VAL A 48 3.59 -0.53 -5.11
C VAL A 48 2.80 -1.34 -4.08
N CYS A 49 2.11 -2.40 -4.50
CA CYS A 49 1.44 -3.34 -3.61
C CYS A 49 2.38 -4.44 -3.10
N ASN A 50 3.60 -4.57 -3.62
CA ASN A 50 4.59 -5.53 -3.15
C ASN A 50 4.98 -5.19 -1.69
N GLY A 51 4.43 -5.94 -0.74
CA GLY A 51 4.63 -5.72 0.70
C GLY A 51 3.40 -5.22 1.46
N ILE A 52 2.28 -4.95 0.77
CA ILE A 52 1.02 -4.61 1.43
C ILE A 52 0.23 -5.89 1.70
N LYS A 53 -0.09 -6.14 2.98
CA LYS A 53 -0.91 -7.27 3.39
C LYS A 53 -2.36 -7.03 2.94
N THR A 54 -2.73 -7.63 1.82
CA THR A 54 -4.12 -7.70 1.33
C THR A 54 -4.68 -9.08 1.62
N GLU A 55 -4.75 -9.41 2.90
CA GLU A 55 -5.43 -10.63 3.33
C GLU A 55 -6.92 -10.50 2.99
N LYS A 56 -7.36 -11.23 1.96
CA LYS A 56 -8.55 -12.06 2.15
C LYS A 56 -8.09 -13.26 2.99
N PRO A 57 -8.91 -13.74 3.95
CA PRO A 57 -8.60 -15.02 4.59
C PRO A 57 -8.46 -16.05 3.47
N GLU A 58 -7.55 -17.01 3.65
CA GLU A 58 -7.20 -18.10 2.72
C GLU A 58 -5.90 -17.88 1.92
N GLY A 59 -4.81 -18.47 2.43
CA GLY A 59 -3.85 -19.18 1.57
C GLY A 59 -2.43 -18.62 1.40
N THR A 60 -1.64 -18.60 2.49
CA THR A 60 -0.17 -18.79 2.52
C THR A 60 0.82 -17.74 1.94
N LYS A 61 1.78 -17.38 2.82
CA LYS A 61 3.15 -16.83 2.64
C LYS A 61 3.29 -15.38 2.12
N ALA A 62 4.16 -14.53 2.66
CA ALA A 62 5.30 -14.74 3.55
C ALA A 62 5.52 -13.51 4.46
N GLU A 63 5.92 -13.81 5.69
CA GLU A 63 6.66 -12.89 6.55
C GLU A 63 7.91 -12.38 5.83
N GLY A 64 8.18 -11.09 5.99
CA GLY A 64 9.36 -10.43 5.46
C GLY A 64 9.83 -9.34 6.40
N ILE A 65 10.13 -9.71 7.66
CA ILE A 65 11.11 -8.96 8.44
C ILE A 65 12.46 -9.25 7.79
N LYS A 66 13.12 -8.22 7.25
CA LYS A 66 14.58 -8.08 7.37
C LYS A 66 14.92 -6.62 7.59
N SER A 67 15.06 -6.27 8.87
CA SER A 67 16.09 -5.34 9.30
C SER A 67 17.45 -5.94 8.94
N THR A 68 18.27 -5.16 8.25
CA THR A 68 19.74 -5.19 8.31
C THR A 68 20.20 -3.79 7.97
#